data_AF-A0A9Q9SAT1-F1
#
_entry.id   AF-A0A9Q9SAT1-F1
#
_cell.length_a   1.000
_cell.length_b   1.000
_cell.length_c   1.000
_cell.angle_alpha   90.00
_cell.angle_beta   90.00
_cell.angle_gamma   90.00
#
_symmetry.space_group_name_H-M   'P 1'
#
loop_
_entity.id
_entity.type
_entity.pdbx_description
1 polymer ?
#
loop_
_entity_poly.entity_id
_entity_poly.type
_entity_poly.pdbx_seq_one_letter_code
_entity_poly.pdbx_strand_id
1 'polypeptide(L)'
;MRFSTMPDSEIISELCRRIKETRIQLGLSQIELAERAQVGAATIKRVELGESVTLSTLIGILRGLDRLHQLESILFDSHMRTFKAQINSGAPSRIRIRKKTHQPKEKQAAAAQTSESNATINEWYTSSASNSVVWSFQPPDGEKKKP
;
A
#
# COMPACT_ATOMS: atom_id res chain seq x y z
N MET A 1 18.48 8.78 13.84
CA MET A 1 17.96 7.63 14.62
C MET A 1 17.10 6.75 13.73
N ARG A 2 17.11 5.42 13.94
CA ARG A 2 16.27 4.46 13.21
C ARG A 2 15.05 4.12 14.08
N PHE A 3 13.92 4.79 13.87
CA PHE A 3 12.68 4.49 14.61
C PHE A 3 12.11 3.10 14.28
N SER A 4 12.54 2.48 13.18
CA SER A 4 12.04 1.17 12.71
C SER A 4 12.35 -0.01 13.64
N THR A 5 13.28 0.13 14.59
CA THR A 5 13.71 -0.96 15.48
C THR A 5 13.42 -0.68 16.95
N MET A 6 12.72 0.42 17.26
CA MET A 6 12.43 0.84 18.64
C MET A 6 10.98 0.51 19.01
N PRO A 7 10.70 0.19 20.28
CA PRO A 7 9.33 0.08 20.77
C PRO A 7 8.68 1.46 20.84
N ASP A 8 7.34 1.48 20.74
CA ASP A 8 6.55 2.72 20.70
C ASP A 8 6.82 3.64 21.90
N SER A 9 7.03 3.08 23.10
CA SER A 9 7.33 3.84 24.32
C SER A 9 8.66 4.61 24.24
N GLU A 10 9.66 4.03 23.59
CA GLU A 10 10.97 4.65 23.39
C GLU A 10 10.87 5.76 22.33
N ILE A 11 10.09 5.53 21.26
CA ILE A 11 9.79 6.56 20.25
C ILE A 11 9.09 7.76 20.88
N ILE A 12 8.06 7.51 21.71
CA ILE A 12 7.34 8.57 22.44
C ILE A 12 8.28 9.34 23.35
N SER A 13 9.12 8.64 24.12
CA SER A 13 10.09 9.26 25.03
C SER A 13 11.09 10.15 24.27
N GLU A 14 11.56 9.69 23.12
CA GLU A 14 12.46 10.46 22.24
C GLU A 14 11.78 11.70 21.66
N LEU A 15 10.52 11.60 21.21
CA LEU A 15 9.77 12.76 20.74
C LEU A 15 9.57 13.79 21.85
N CYS A 16 9.20 13.34 23.04
CA CYS A 16 9.03 14.16 24.23
C CYS A 16 10.33 14.88 24.63
N ARG A 17 11.46 14.17 24.56
CA ARG A 17 12.79 14.74 24.78
C ARG A 17 13.10 15.85 23.78
N ARG A 18 12.83 15.64 22.49
CA ARG A 18 13.06 16.66 21.45
C ARG A 18 12.19 17.89 21.63
N ILE A 19 10.94 17.72 22.06
CA ILE A 19 10.05 18.83 22.43
C ILE A 19 10.68 19.66 23.54
N LYS A 20 11.17 19.01 24.60
CA LYS A 20 11.87 19.67 25.72
C LYS A 20 13.11 20.43 25.25
N GLU A 21 13.95 19.80 24.44
CA GLU A 21 15.16 20.43 23.88
C GLU A 21 14.80 21.66 23.03
N THR A 22 13.77 21.55 22.19
CA THR A 22 13.27 22.66 21.37
C THR A 22 12.77 23.83 22.23
N ARG A 23 12.01 23.53 23.31
CA ARG A 23 11.58 24.56 24.26
C ARG A 23 12.77 25.30 24.86
N ILE A 24 13.79 24.56 25.32
CA ILE A 24 15.00 25.14 25.93
C ILE A 24 15.75 26.00 24.92
N GLN A 25 15.89 25.55 23.67
CA GLN A 25 16.54 26.31 22.60
C GLN A 25 15.83 27.64 22.31
N LEU A 26 14.50 27.69 22.46
CA LEU A 26 13.70 28.90 22.31
C LEU A 26 13.68 29.77 23.58
N GLY A 27 14.30 29.34 24.67
CA GLY A 27 14.33 30.08 25.93
C GLY A 27 12.98 30.17 26.66
N LEU A 28 12.02 29.30 26.33
CA LEU A 28 10.67 29.35 26.89
C LEU A 28 10.59 28.61 28.21
N SER A 29 9.87 29.13 29.19
CA SER A 29 9.51 28.38 30.39
C SER A 29 8.42 27.32 30.11
N GLN A 30 8.24 26.36 31.02
CA GLN A 30 7.16 25.37 30.89
C GLN A 30 5.78 26.03 30.91
N ILE A 31 5.62 27.11 31.68
CA ILE A 31 4.36 27.86 31.83
C ILE A 31 4.08 28.63 30.54
N GLU A 32 5.09 29.32 29.99
CA GLU A 32 4.95 30.06 28.73
C GLU A 32 4.61 29.14 27.56
N LEU A 33 5.24 27.95 27.48
CA LEU A 33 4.88 26.97 26.46
C LEU A 33 3.44 26.47 26.66
N ALA A 34 3.03 26.22 27.90
CA ALA A 34 1.67 25.78 28.23
C ALA A 34 0.62 26.80 27.78
N GLU A 35 0.85 28.09 28.04
CA GLU A 35 -0.01 29.19 27.61
C GLU A 35 -0.11 29.26 26.08
N ARG A 36 1.03 29.23 25.37
CA ARG A 36 1.05 29.26 23.89
C ARG A 36 0.38 28.04 23.26
N ALA A 37 0.55 26.88 23.88
CA ALA A 37 -0.04 25.63 23.43
C ALA A 37 -1.51 25.47 23.86
N GLN A 38 -2.05 26.39 24.68
CA GLN A 38 -3.39 26.32 25.28
C GLN A 38 -3.65 25.00 26.04
N VAL A 39 -2.63 24.52 26.76
CA VAL A 39 -2.72 23.31 27.60
C VAL A 39 -2.31 23.63 29.03
N GLY A 40 -2.70 22.80 30.00
CA GLY A 40 -2.28 23.00 31.39
C GLY A 40 -0.78 22.79 31.57
N ALA A 41 -0.14 23.55 32.46
CA ALA A 41 1.28 23.42 32.78
C ALA A 41 1.67 22.00 33.25
N ALA A 42 0.77 21.32 33.98
CA ALA A 42 0.96 19.92 34.37
C ALA A 42 1.07 18.98 33.16
N THR A 43 0.41 19.29 32.04
CA THR A 43 0.49 18.51 30.81
C THR A 43 1.84 18.67 30.13
N ILE A 44 2.38 19.90 30.04
CA ILE A 44 3.74 20.12 29.54
C ILE A 44 4.75 19.37 30.40
N LYS A 45 4.61 19.41 31.73
CA LYS A 45 5.49 18.67 32.64
C LYS A 45 5.45 17.16 32.39
N ARG A 46 4.27 16.56 32.24
CA ARG A 46 4.10 15.13 31.93
C ARG A 46 4.71 14.75 30.57
N VAL A 47 4.50 15.59 29.56
CA VAL A 47 5.12 15.43 28.24
C VAL A 47 6.65 15.42 28.38
N GLU A 48 7.25 16.39 29.09
CA GLU A 48 8.70 16.44 29.27
C GLU A 48 9.28 15.29 30.11
N LEU A 49 8.45 14.56 30.85
CA LEU A 49 8.82 13.34 31.58
C LEU A 49 8.72 12.07 30.72
N GLY A 50 8.23 12.17 29.47
CA GLY A 50 8.09 11.03 28.56
C GLY A 50 6.78 10.26 28.71
N GLU A 51 5.77 10.83 29.37
CA GLU A 51 4.45 10.21 29.44
C GLU A 51 3.74 10.25 28.07
N SER A 52 2.79 9.33 27.87
CA SER A 52 1.99 9.27 26.63
C SER A 52 1.18 10.55 26.42
N VAL A 53 1.25 11.11 25.23
CA VAL A 53 0.59 12.36 24.84
C VAL A 53 -0.47 12.07 23.79
N THR A 54 -1.63 12.73 23.88
CA THR A 54 -2.64 12.65 22.83
C THR A 54 -2.21 13.47 21.61
N LEU A 55 -2.71 13.11 20.43
CA LEU A 55 -2.37 13.79 19.19
C LEU A 55 -2.78 15.28 19.22
N SER A 56 -3.90 15.61 19.87
CA SER A 56 -4.36 16.99 20.05
C SER A 56 -3.42 17.83 20.91
N THR A 57 -2.91 17.26 22.00
CA THR A 57 -1.91 17.93 22.84
C THR A 57 -0.59 18.11 22.09
N LEU A 58 -0.15 17.12 21.32
CA LEU A 58 1.04 17.25 20.47
C LEU A 58 0.89 18.39 19.45
N ILE A 59 -0.26 18.49 18.77
CA ILE A 59 -0.57 19.58 17.84
C ILE A 59 -0.50 20.94 18.55
N GLY A 60 -1.11 21.06 19.74
CA GLY A 60 -1.06 22.29 20.53
C GLY A 60 0.36 22.69 20.91
N ILE A 61 1.17 21.73 21.37
CA ILE A 61 2.58 21.95 21.72
C ILE A 61 3.39 22.38 20.50
N LEU A 62 3.25 21.70 19.36
CA LEU A 62 3.96 22.05 18.13
C LEU A 62 3.54 23.42 17.59
N ARG A 63 2.28 23.83 17.80
CA ARG A 63 1.81 25.19 17.51
C ARG A 63 2.48 26.20 18.43
N GLY A 64 2.55 25.94 19.74
CA GLY A 64 3.22 26.83 20.70
C GLY A 64 4.73 26.96 20.51
N LEU A 65 5.36 25.98 19.86
CA LEU A 65 6.77 25.98 19.47
C LEU A 65 7.04 26.54 18.06
N ASP A 66 6.01 26.98 17.32
CA ASP A 66 6.12 27.39 15.91
C ASP A 66 6.77 26.32 15.02
N ARG A 67 6.45 25.05 15.26
CA ARG A 67 6.95 23.89 14.50
C ARG A 67 5.83 23.02 13.91
N LEU A 68 4.59 23.51 13.93
CA LEU A 68 3.44 22.76 13.41
C LEU A 68 3.59 22.34 11.95
N HIS A 69 4.24 23.17 11.12
CA HIS A 69 4.53 22.87 9.71
C HIS A 69 5.29 21.54 9.50
N GLN A 70 6.04 21.05 10.50
CA GLN A 70 6.76 19.78 10.40
C GLN A 70 5.80 18.58 10.26
N LEU A 71 4.56 18.70 10.75
CA LEU A 71 3.55 17.64 10.58
C LEU A 71 3.19 17.42 9.10
N GLU A 72 3.28 18.44 8.26
CA GLU A 72 2.98 18.34 6.82
C GLU A 72 3.93 17.37 6.11
N SER A 73 5.14 17.17 6.64
CA SER A 73 6.15 16.26 6.08
C SER A 73 6.00 14.81 6.58
N ILE A 74 5.14 14.54 7.57
CA ILE A 74 5.07 13.20 8.19
C ILE A 74 4.40 12.19 7.24
N LEU A 75 3.38 12.63 6.50
CA LEU A 75 2.64 11.79 5.57
C LEU A 75 2.64 12.42 4.18
N PHE A 76 2.70 11.58 3.14
CA PHE A 76 2.55 12.06 1.78
C PHE A 76 1.09 12.49 1.53
N ASP A 77 0.93 13.67 0.94
CA ASP A 77 -0.38 14.12 0.48
C ASP A 77 -0.88 13.21 -0.67
N SER A 78 -2.03 12.57 -0.45
CA SER A 78 -2.63 11.63 -1.40
C SER A 78 -3.11 12.31 -2.69
N HIS A 79 -3.22 13.64 -2.72
CA HIS A 79 -3.66 14.40 -3.91
C HIS A 79 -2.69 14.28 -5.11
N MET A 80 -1.45 13.82 -4.91
CA MET A 80 -0.46 13.63 -5.98
C MET A 80 -0.52 12.24 -6.65
N ARG A 81 -1.65 11.55 -6.57
CA ARG A 81 -1.91 10.34 -7.38
C ARG A 81 -2.83 10.64 -8.56
N THR A 82 -2.54 11.70 -9.32
CA THR A 82 -3.09 11.80 -10.68
C THR A 82 -2.36 10.78 -11.55
N PHE A 83 -2.96 9.61 -11.66
CA PHE A 83 -2.58 8.54 -12.56
C PHE A 83 -2.60 9.08 -14.00
N LYS A 84 -1.46 9.58 -14.49
CA LYS A 84 -1.23 9.79 -15.93
C LYS A 84 -1.00 8.42 -16.57
N ALA A 85 -2.06 7.61 -16.68
CA ALA A 85 -2.07 6.61 -17.74
C ALA A 85 -2.03 7.38 -19.05
N GLN A 86 -0.90 7.28 -19.74
CA GLN A 86 -0.86 7.52 -21.17
C GLN A 86 -1.80 6.48 -21.79
N ILE A 87 -3.07 6.86 -21.97
CA ILE A 87 -3.96 6.21 -22.90
C ILE A 87 -3.30 6.38 -24.26
N ASN A 88 -2.52 5.38 -24.66
CA ASN A 88 -2.01 5.26 -26.00
C ASN A 88 -3.22 5.13 -26.93
N SER A 89 -3.70 6.26 -27.45
CA SER A 89 -4.74 6.36 -28.49
C SER A 89 -4.25 5.88 -29.86
N GLY A 90 -3.26 4.99 -29.90
CA GLY A 90 -2.73 4.38 -31.11
C GLY A 90 -3.03 2.89 -31.05
N ALA A 91 -4.06 2.46 -31.78
CA ALA A 91 -4.32 1.03 -31.98
C ALA A 91 -3.04 0.37 -32.53
N PRO A 92 -2.58 -0.76 -31.97
CA PRO A 92 -1.39 -1.43 -32.49
C PRO A 92 -1.66 -1.90 -33.93
N SER A 93 -0.79 -1.49 -34.86
CA SER A 93 -0.86 -1.92 -36.26
C SER A 93 -0.79 -3.44 -36.34
N ARG A 94 -1.85 -4.07 -36.87
CA ARG A 94 -1.90 -5.53 -37.08
C ARG A 94 -0.88 -5.90 -38.17
N ILE A 95 0.25 -6.47 -37.75
CA ILE A 95 1.21 -7.06 -38.67
C ILE A 95 0.60 -8.35 -39.23
N ARG A 96 0.26 -8.34 -40.52
CA ARG A 96 -0.24 -9.53 -41.22
C ARG A 96 0.95 -10.39 -41.64
N ILE A 97 1.15 -11.51 -40.93
CA ILE A 97 2.14 -12.52 -41.32
C ILE A 97 1.60 -13.25 -42.57
N ARG A 98 2.30 -13.11 -43.70
CA ARG A 98 1.99 -13.86 -44.93
C ARG A 98 2.53 -15.28 -44.75
N LYS A 99 1.66 -16.28 -44.61
CA LYS A 99 2.09 -17.69 -44.67
C LYS A 99 2.70 -17.94 -46.05
N LYS A 100 4.02 -18.20 -46.11
CA LYS A 100 4.65 -18.78 -47.31
C LYS A 100 4.05 -20.16 -47.51
N THR A 101 3.39 -20.35 -48.65
CA THR A 101 2.89 -21.64 -49.13
C THR A 101 4.04 -22.63 -49.21
N HIS A 102 3.98 -23.70 -48.41
CA HIS A 102 4.86 -24.85 -48.52
C HIS A 102 4.44 -25.63 -49.78
N GLN A 103 5.29 -25.69 -50.81
CA GLN A 103 5.11 -26.66 -51.89
C GLN A 103 5.46 -28.06 -51.35
N PRO A 104 4.65 -29.10 -51.61
CA PRO A 104 4.97 -30.46 -51.22
C PRO A 104 5.86 -31.08 -52.30
N LYS A 105 7.02 -31.62 -51.90
CA LYS A 105 7.73 -32.63 -52.71
C LYS A 105 8.05 -33.86 -51.86
N GLU A 106 7.29 -34.87 -52.23
CA GLU A 106 7.29 -36.32 -52.03
C GLU A 106 8.58 -37.04 -51.57
N LYS A 107 8.33 -37.95 -50.63
CA LYS A 107 8.97 -39.25 -50.31
C LYS A 107 10.49 -39.42 -50.42
N GLN A 108 11.06 -39.85 -49.29
CA GLN A 108 11.76 -41.14 -49.19
C GLN A 108 11.69 -41.69 -47.76
N ALA A 109 11.50 -43.01 -47.67
CA ALA A 109 11.36 -43.78 -46.45
C ALA A 109 12.72 -44.31 -45.97
N ALA A 110 12.94 -44.36 -44.65
CA ALA A 110 13.50 -45.49 -43.89
C ALA A 110 14.22 -45.03 -42.59
N ALA A 111 14.04 -45.85 -41.55
CA ALA A 111 14.90 -46.04 -40.38
C ALA A 111 14.82 -45.05 -39.19
N ALA A 112 14.04 -45.50 -38.19
CA ALA A 112 14.46 -45.80 -36.82
C ALA A 112 14.96 -44.69 -35.86
N GLN A 113 14.43 -44.80 -34.63
CA GLN A 113 14.90 -44.29 -33.32
C GLN A 113 14.22 -43.02 -32.81
N THR A 114 13.10 -43.23 -32.11
CA THR A 114 12.54 -42.31 -31.12
C THR A 114 13.24 -42.51 -29.79
N SER A 115 14.12 -41.59 -29.43
CA SER A 115 14.51 -41.34 -28.04
C SER A 115 14.73 -39.84 -27.86
N GLU A 116 13.86 -39.28 -27.02
CA GLU A 116 14.14 -38.18 -26.09
C GLU A 116 14.19 -36.73 -26.61
N SER A 117 13.67 -35.85 -25.73
CA SER A 117 13.80 -34.38 -25.69
C SER A 117 12.87 -33.52 -26.55
N ASN A 118 11.64 -33.29 -26.05
CA ASN A 118 11.06 -31.95 -25.80
C ASN A 118 9.53 -32.02 -25.61
N ALA A 119 9.10 -32.71 -24.55
CA ALA A 119 7.74 -32.58 -24.04
C ALA A 119 7.68 -31.42 -23.02
N THR A 120 8.03 -30.20 -23.43
CA THR A 120 7.96 -29.01 -22.55
C THR A 120 7.38 -27.80 -23.27
N ILE A 121 6.47 -28.05 -24.22
CA ILE A 121 5.60 -27.03 -24.78
C ILE A 121 4.24 -27.69 -25.00
N ASN A 122 3.50 -27.93 -23.91
CA ASN A 122 2.02 -28.06 -23.84
C ASN A 122 1.54 -28.53 -22.45
N GLU A 123 2.20 -28.06 -21.38
CA GLU A 123 1.89 -28.42 -19.99
C GLU A 123 1.17 -27.28 -19.22
N TRP A 124 0.54 -26.38 -19.96
CA TRP A 124 -0.20 -25.22 -19.42
C TRP A 124 -1.73 -25.32 -19.63
N TYR A 125 -2.23 -26.26 -20.43
CA TYR A 125 -3.65 -26.27 -20.83
C TYR A 125 -4.53 -27.33 -20.12
N THR A 126 -3.97 -28.12 -19.20
CA THR A 126 -4.69 -29.25 -18.56
C THR A 126 -4.78 -29.18 -17.03
N SER A 127 -4.41 -28.07 -16.40
CA SER A 127 -4.45 -27.93 -14.93
C SER A 127 -5.22 -26.70 -14.44
N SER A 128 -6.43 -26.48 -14.94
CA SER A 128 -7.45 -25.73 -14.21
C SER A 128 -8.83 -26.36 -14.41
N ALA A 129 -8.99 -27.57 -13.88
CA ALA A 129 -10.28 -28.21 -13.67
C ALA A 129 -10.26 -28.94 -12.32
N SER A 130 -10.11 -28.20 -11.23
CA SER A 130 -10.33 -28.69 -9.87
C SER A 130 -10.67 -27.53 -8.92
N ASN A 131 -11.71 -26.76 -9.23
CA ASN A 131 -12.62 -26.20 -8.22
C ASN A 131 -13.86 -25.58 -8.90
N SER A 132 -14.72 -26.40 -9.50
CA SER A 132 -16.05 -25.94 -9.94
C SER A 132 -16.99 -25.90 -8.73
N VAL A 133 -17.03 -24.76 -8.04
CA VAL A 133 -18.13 -24.45 -7.10
C VAL A 133 -19.38 -24.22 -7.96
N VAL A 134 -20.22 -25.24 -8.07
CA VAL A 134 -21.55 -25.14 -8.66
C VAL A 134 -22.40 -24.29 -7.72
N TRP A 135 -22.80 -23.10 -8.16
CA TRP A 135 -23.85 -22.32 -7.52
C TRP A 135 -25.20 -22.97 -7.87
N SER A 136 -25.75 -23.76 -6.94
CA SER A 136 -27.12 -24.26 -7.07
C SER A 136 -28.10 -23.12 -6.78
N PHE A 137 -28.68 -22.55 -7.83
CA PHE A 137 -29.75 -21.56 -7.74
C PHE A 137 -31.09 -22.29 -7.51
N GLN A 138 -31.66 -22.18 -6.30
CA GLN A 138 -32.96 -22.75 -5.95
C GLN A 138 -34.06 -21.69 -6.19
N PRO A 139 -35.04 -21.89 -7.08
CA PRO A 139 -36.17 -20.98 -7.25
C PRO A 139 -37.18 -21.12 -6.09
N PRO A 140 -37.92 -20.06 -5.70
CA PRO A 140 -38.95 -20.16 -4.68
C PRO A 140 -40.19 -20.88 -5.22
N ASP A 141 -40.63 -21.92 -4.51
CA ASP A 141 -41.87 -22.65 -4.81
C ASP A 141 -43.09 -21.73 -4.69
N GLY A 142 -43.92 -21.81 -5.72
CA GLY A 142 -45.05 -20.92 -5.96
C GLY A 142 -46.20 -21.09 -4.97
N GLU A 143 -46.83 -19.95 -4.71
CA GLU A 143 -48.15 -19.80 -4.12
C GLU A 143 -49.17 -20.77 -4.74
N LYS A 144 -49.81 -21.60 -3.92
CA LYS A 144 -51.14 -22.14 -4.25
C LYS A 144 -52.19 -21.42 -3.42
N LYS A 145 -52.95 -20.56 -4.11
CA LYS A 145 -54.21 -19.98 -3.69
C LYS A 145 -55.33 -21.04 -3.68
N LYS A 146 -56.20 -20.91 -2.65
CA LYS A 146 -57.68 -21.05 -2.64
C LYS A 146 -58.28 -22.47 -2.62
N PRO A 147 -59.57 -22.62 -2.24
CA PRO A 147 -60.59 -21.61 -1.89
C PRO A 147 -60.88 -21.43 -0.39
#